data_AF-A0A7V3FUF2-F1
#
_entry.id   AF-A0A7V3FUF2-F1
#
_cell.length_a   1.000
_cell.length_b   1.000
_cell.length_c   1.000
_cell.angle_alpha   90.00
_cell.angle_beta   90.00
_cell.angle_gamma   90.00
#
_symmetry.space_group_name_H-M   'P 1'
#
loop_
_entity.id
_entity.type
_entity.pdbx_description
1 polymer ?
#
loop_
_entity_poly.entity_id
_entity_poly.type
_entity_poly.pdbx_seq_one_letter_code
_entity_poly.pdbx_strand_id
1 'polypeptide(L)'
;MDKFSYVGTSDVNAIESLFLQYTQDPNSVDASWRDFFKGFEFARTSYETEGGALPENVTKEFKVVNLIYGYRHRGHLFTKTN
;
A
#
# COMPACT_ATOMS: atom_id res chain seq x y z
N MET A 1 -20.13 14.03 -15.03
CA MET A 1 -20.52 12.61 -14.95
C MET A 1 -20.05 12.07 -13.62
N ASP A 2 -20.95 11.47 -12.85
CA ASP A 2 -20.66 10.96 -11.51
C ASP A 2 -19.66 9.80 -11.56
N LYS A 3 -18.51 9.99 -10.91
CA LYS A 3 -17.39 9.02 -10.89
C LYS A 3 -17.76 7.66 -10.30
N PHE A 4 -18.91 7.54 -9.64
CA PHE A 4 -19.30 6.35 -8.87
C PHE A 4 -20.73 5.87 -9.18
N SER A 5 -21.30 6.26 -10.32
CA SER A 5 -22.68 5.87 -10.70
C SER A 5 -22.89 4.36 -10.80
N TYR A 6 -21.82 3.55 -10.92
CA TYR A 6 -21.89 2.09 -10.98
C TYR A 6 -22.11 1.41 -9.62
N VAL A 7 -21.88 2.14 -8.51
CA VAL A 7 -21.98 1.61 -7.13
C VAL A 7 -23.30 2.03 -6.46
N GLY A 8 -23.90 3.14 -6.89
CA GLY A 8 -24.97 3.82 -6.14
C GLY A 8 -26.36 3.16 -6.16
N THR A 9 -26.63 2.22 -7.07
CA THR A 9 -27.97 1.62 -7.26
C THR A 9 -27.97 0.11 -7.49
N SER A 10 -26.84 -0.57 -7.26
CA SER A 10 -26.64 -1.95 -7.68
C SER A 10 -27.03 -2.94 -6.58
N ASP A 11 -27.85 -3.93 -6.92
CA ASP A 11 -28.17 -5.08 -6.06
C ASP A 11 -26.87 -5.77 -5.63
N VAL A 12 -26.67 -5.93 -4.32
CA VAL A 12 -25.46 -6.53 -3.74
C VAL A 12 -25.18 -7.91 -4.34
N ASN A 13 -26.24 -8.67 -4.65
CA ASN A 13 -26.13 -9.99 -5.28
C ASN A 13 -25.58 -9.90 -6.72
N ALA A 14 -25.86 -8.81 -7.43
CA ALA A 14 -25.34 -8.59 -8.79
C ALA A 14 -23.85 -8.27 -8.77
N ILE A 15 -23.38 -7.48 -7.79
CA ILE A 15 -21.95 -7.19 -7.61
C ILE A 15 -21.19 -8.47 -7.23
N GLU A 16 -21.76 -9.30 -6.35
CA GLU A 16 -21.15 -10.58 -5.95
C GLU A 16 -21.01 -11.54 -7.13
N SER A 17 -22.06 -11.69 -7.96
CA SER A 17 -21.98 -12.52 -9.17
C SER A 17 -20.97 -11.99 -10.19
N LEU A 18 -20.87 -10.67 -10.37
CA LEU A 18 -19.82 -10.02 -11.17
C LEU A 18 -18.41 -10.31 -10.64
N PHE A 19 -18.22 -10.26 -9.32
CA PHE A 19 -16.93 -10.57 -8.70
C PHE A 19 -16.54 -12.04 -8.86
N LEU A 20 -17.51 -12.97 -8.73
CA LEU A 20 -17.30 -14.39 -9.01
C LEU A 20 -16.89 -14.62 -10.46
N GLN A 21 -17.52 -13.92 -11.41
CA GLN A 21 -17.18 -13.98 -12.82
C GLN A 21 -15.76 -13.47 -13.08
N TYR A 22 -15.40 -12.33 -12.48
CA TYR A 22 -14.04 -11.77 -12.52
C TYR A 22 -12.98 -12.74 -11.97
N THR A 23 -13.30 -13.45 -10.89
CA THR A 23 -12.39 -14.43 -10.26
C THR A 23 -12.13 -15.63 -11.17
N GLN A 24 -13.10 -16.01 -12.01
CA GLN A 24 -12.95 -17.11 -12.98
C GLN A 24 -12.20 -16.65 -14.24
N ASP A 25 -12.57 -15.49 -14.79
CA ASP A 25 -11.90 -14.88 -15.93
C ASP A 25 -11.92 -13.34 -15.82
N PRO A 26 -10.75 -12.69 -15.65
CA PRO A 26 -10.67 -11.23 -15.57
C PRO A 26 -11.16 -10.49 -16.83
N ASN A 27 -11.21 -11.16 -17.99
CA ASN A 27 -11.70 -10.56 -19.25
C ASN A 27 -13.22 -10.69 -19.43
N SER A 28 -13.89 -11.44 -18.56
CA SER A 28 -15.34 -11.66 -18.62
C SER A 28 -16.16 -10.45 -18.15
N VAL A 29 -15.52 -9.51 -17.46
CA VAL A 29 -16.13 -8.29 -16.94
C VAL A 29 -15.63 -7.06 -17.69
N ASP A 30 -16.44 -6.00 -17.69
CA ASP A 30 -16.06 -4.72 -18.28
C ASP A 30 -14.76 -4.16 -17.67
N ALA A 31 -14.03 -3.37 -18.46
CA ALA A 31 -12.76 -2.77 -18.02
C ALA A 31 -12.89 -1.99 -16.71
N SER A 32 -14.00 -1.26 -16.52
CA SER A 32 -14.24 -0.47 -15.32
C SER A 32 -14.39 -1.36 -14.07
N TRP A 33 -15.09 -2.49 -14.21
CA TRP A 33 -15.26 -3.48 -13.14
C TRP A 33 -13.99 -4.26 -12.86
N ARG A 34 -13.22 -4.60 -13.90
CA ARG A 34 -11.89 -5.21 -13.75
C ARG A 34 -10.96 -4.31 -12.95
N ASP A 35 -10.88 -3.03 -13.27
CA ASP A 35 -10.02 -2.09 -12.54
C ASP A 35 -10.48 -1.89 -11.09
N PHE A 36 -11.80 -1.83 -10.87
CA PHE A 36 -12.37 -1.78 -9.53
C PHE A 36 -12.01 -3.02 -8.71
N PHE A 37 -12.24 -4.22 -9.23
CA PHE A 37 -11.96 -5.48 -8.53
C PHE A 37 -10.46 -5.69 -8.30
N LYS A 38 -9.61 -5.26 -9.24
CA LYS A 38 -8.16 -5.24 -9.05
C LYS A 38 -7.75 -4.35 -7.87
N GLY A 39 -8.33 -3.17 -7.74
CA GLY A 39 -8.11 -2.28 -6.60
C GLY A 39 -8.66 -2.84 -5.29
N PHE A 40 -9.84 -3.48 -5.33
CA PHE A 40 -10.45 -4.15 -4.19
C PHE A 40 -9.58 -5.30 -3.67
N GLU A 41 -9.08 -6.15 -4.56
CA GLU A 41 -8.15 -7.23 -4.20
C GLU A 41 -6.82 -6.69 -3.68
N PHE A 42 -6.25 -5.66 -4.32
CA PHE A 42 -5.05 -5.01 -3.84
C PHE A 42 -5.20 -4.49 -2.39
N ALA A 43 -6.33 -3.87 -2.07
CA ALA A 43 -6.61 -3.39 -0.72
C ALA A 43 -6.86 -4.52 0.29
N ARG A 44 -7.45 -5.65 -0.15
CA ARG A 44 -7.70 -6.84 0.68
C ARG A 44 -6.42 -7.65 0.91
N THR A 45 -5.46 -7.55 0.00
CA THR A 45 -4.18 -8.26 0.11
C THR A 45 -3.42 -7.65 1.27
N SER A 46 -3.29 -8.42 2.36
CA SER A 46 -2.43 -8.01 3.46
C SER A 46 -0.98 -8.10 3.01
N TYR A 47 -0.39 -6.95 2.68
CA TYR A 47 1.05 -6.81 2.50
C TYR A 47 1.78 -6.74 3.85
N GLU A 48 1.20 -7.28 4.93
CA GLU A 48 1.91 -7.48 6.19
C GLU A 48 3.02 -8.51 5.97
N THR A 49 4.13 -8.01 5.43
CA THR A 49 5.49 -8.50 5.55
C THR A 49 5.62 -10.00 5.78
N GLU A 50 5.05 -10.84 4.89
CA GLU A 50 5.47 -12.22 4.77
C GLU A 50 6.90 -12.21 4.21
N GLY A 51 7.88 -12.07 5.10
CA GLY A 51 9.31 -12.25 4.81
C GLY A 51 10.06 -11.05 4.22
N GLY A 52 9.41 -9.91 3.99
CA GLY A 52 10.05 -8.69 3.49
C GLY A 52 10.80 -7.91 4.58
N ALA A 53 11.77 -8.52 5.26
CA ALA A 53 12.68 -7.74 6.10
C ALA A 53 13.26 -6.60 5.25
N LEU A 54 13.06 -5.35 5.69
CA LEU A 54 13.56 -4.17 5.00
C LEU A 54 15.04 -4.42 4.65
N PRO A 55 15.45 -4.35 3.37
CA PRO A 55 16.76 -4.83 2.99
C PRO A 55 17.84 -4.10 3.80
N GLU A 56 18.86 -4.86 4.22
CA GLU A 56 19.77 -4.44 5.30
C GLU A 56 20.45 -3.10 5.01
N ASN A 57 20.71 -2.81 3.74
CA ASN A 57 21.25 -1.53 3.27
C ASN A 57 20.33 -0.35 3.60
N VAL A 58 19.02 -0.46 3.35
CA VAL A 58 18.04 0.59 3.65
C VAL A 58 17.95 0.81 5.15
N THR A 59 17.99 -0.27 5.94
CA THR A 59 18.04 -0.19 7.40
C THR A 59 19.30 0.54 7.89
N LYS A 60 20.46 0.29 7.27
CA LYS A 60 21.72 0.98 7.58
C LYS A 60 21.67 2.47 7.21
N GLU A 61 21.08 2.81 6.08
CA GLU A 61 20.91 4.20 5.64
C GLU A 61 20.10 5.01 6.67
N PHE A 62 18.96 4.48 7.14
CA PHE A 62 18.18 5.15 8.19
C PHE A 62 18.98 5.31 9.50
N LYS A 63 19.79 4.32 9.88
CA LYS A 63 20.67 4.42 11.06
C LYS A 63 21.71 5.53 10.90
N VAL A 64 22.33 5.65 9.71
CA VAL A 64 23.31 6.71 9.41
C VAL A 64 22.66 8.10 9.46
N VAL A 65 21.48 8.26 8.86
CA VAL A 65 20.73 9.53 8.91
C VAL A 65 20.43 9.93 10.35
N ASN A 66 19.96 8.99 11.17
CA ASN A 66 19.68 9.22 12.59
C ASN A 66 20.93 9.61 13.37
N LEU A 67 22.07 8.96 13.08
CA LEU A 67 23.36 9.29 13.69
C LEU A 67 23.77 10.73 13.37
N ILE A 68 23.72 11.13 12.09
CA ILE A 68 24.05 12.49 11.64
C ILE A 68 23.15 13.51 12.34
N TYR A 69 21.84 13.26 12.38
CA TYR A 69 20.89 14.14 13.01
C TYR A 69 21.17 14.30 14.53
N GLY A 70 21.48 13.18 15.20
CA GLY A 70 21.86 13.18 16.61
C GLY A 70 23.08 14.04 16.90
N TYR A 71 24.15 13.92 16.10
CA TYR A 71 25.36 14.73 16.25
C TYR A 71 25.13 16.21 15.90
N ARG A 72 24.31 16.52 14.89
CA ARG A 72 23.96 17.91 14.57
C ARG A 72 23.22 18.59 15.72
N HIS A 73 22.29 17.87 16.36
CA HIS A 73 21.46 18.46 17.39
C HIS A 73 22.14 18.50 18.76
N ARG A 74 22.86 17.43 19.13
CA ARG A 74 23.41 17.24 20.49
C ARG A 74 24.92 17.02 20.55
N GLY A 75 25.62 17.12 19.42
CA GLY A 75 27.07 16.89 19.37
C GLY A 75 27.87 17.84 20.26
N HIS A 76 27.36 19.06 20.47
CA HIS A 76 27.94 20.07 21.37
C HIS A 76 27.98 19.63 22.84
N LEU A 77 27.18 18.64 23.24
CA LEU A 77 27.24 18.09 24.61
C LEU A 77 28.45 17.17 24.83
N PHE A 78 29.10 16.72 23.77
CA PHE A 78 30.21 15.78 23.81
C PHE A 78 31.56 16.43 23.44
N THR A 79 31.58 17.73 23.16
CA THR A 79 32.83 18.45 22.86
C THR A 79 33.57 18.81 24.15
N LYS A 80 34.89 18.61 24.18
CA LYS A 80 35.75 19.05 25.29
C LYS A 80 36.04 20.54 25.14
N THR A 81 35.11 21.36 25.59
CA THR A 81 35.21 22.83 25.54
C THR A 81 35.56 23.48 26.89
N ASN A 82 36.11 22.70 27.85
CA ASN A 82 36.76 23.20 29.07
C ASN A 82 38.15 22.57 29.20
#